data_AF-A0A7S3QGJ3-F1
#
_entry.id   AF-A0A7S3QGJ3-F1
#
_cell.length_a   1.000
_cell.length_b   1.000
_cell.length_c   1.000
_cell.angle_alpha   90.00
_cell.angle_beta   90.00
_cell.angle_gamma   90.00
#
_symmetry.space_group_name_H-M   'P 1'
#
loop_
_entity.id
_entity.type
_entity.pdbx_description
1 polymer ?
#
loop_
_entity_poly.entity_id
_entity_poly.type
_entity_poly.pdbx_seq_one_letter_code
_entity_poly.pdbx_strand_id
1 'polypeptide(L)'
;YYPERLGFLFGREEGMTACKRAFDKIGVDIAMNIIRRCIPPSDNHPILHHVIRHAPDLENVIGQYYTDATFLRDTNGHTLSQFKFYMHLRKGRRRFKKHSIFFTGATDNQVNTTHPETGLYPFMLAAVGNKSE
;
A
#
# COMPACT_ATOMS: atom_id res chain seq x y z
N TYR A 1 -10.57 -8.98 17.33
CA TYR A 1 -10.22 -8.09 16.21
C TYR A 1 -9.06 -8.74 15.47
N TYR A 2 -9.19 -8.98 14.15
CA TYR A 2 -8.24 -9.81 13.40
C TYR A 2 -7.61 -8.97 12.27
N PRO A 3 -6.42 -8.37 12.49
CA PRO A 3 -5.70 -7.58 11.49
C PRO A 3 -5.46 -8.37 10.19
N GLU A 4 -5.25 -9.68 10.30
CA GLU A 4 -5.08 -10.57 9.15
C GLU A 4 -6.36 -10.72 8.30
N ARG A 5 -7.53 -10.38 8.84
CA ARG A 5 -8.80 -10.38 8.10
C ARG A 5 -9.04 -9.12 7.29
N LEU A 6 -8.23 -8.06 7.45
CA LEU A 6 -8.24 -6.92 6.53
C LEU A 6 -7.94 -7.35 5.08
N GLY A 7 -7.18 -8.44 4.93
CA GLY A 7 -6.95 -9.08 3.64
C GLY A 7 -8.24 -9.47 2.91
N PHE A 8 -9.35 -9.76 3.59
CA PHE A 8 -10.61 -10.14 2.94
C PHE A 8 -11.32 -8.97 2.25
N LEU A 9 -11.21 -7.74 2.78
CA LEU A 9 -11.83 -6.57 2.15
C LEU A 9 -11.21 -6.27 0.78
N PHE A 10 -9.91 -6.51 0.66
CA PHE A 10 -9.11 -6.15 -0.51
C PHE A 10 -8.66 -7.37 -1.34
N GLY A 11 -8.88 -8.58 -0.83
CA GLY A 11 -8.69 -9.83 -1.55
C GLY A 11 -9.67 -9.92 -2.71
N ARG A 12 -9.19 -10.43 -3.85
CA ARG A 12 -10.01 -10.61 -5.05
C ARG A 12 -10.57 -12.01 -5.07
N GLU A 13 -11.90 -12.11 -5.13
CA GLU A 13 -12.62 -13.32 -5.47
C GLU A 13 -13.37 -13.04 -6.78
N GLU A 14 -13.28 -13.94 -7.75
CA GLU A 14 -13.89 -13.75 -9.08
C GLU A 14 -13.46 -12.43 -9.75
N GLY A 15 -12.24 -11.98 -9.47
CA GLY A 15 -11.67 -10.75 -10.03
C GLY A 15 -12.08 -9.45 -9.31
N MET A 16 -13.00 -9.50 -8.34
CA MET A 16 -13.50 -8.32 -7.63
C MET A 16 -13.26 -8.41 -6.11
N THR A 17 -12.99 -7.26 -5.48
CA THR A 17 -12.82 -7.21 -4.03
C THR A 17 -14.17 -7.12 -3.32
N ALA A 18 -14.26 -7.58 -2.07
CA ALA A 18 -15.45 -7.39 -1.26
C ALA A 18 -15.78 -5.89 -1.08
N CYS A 19 -14.75 -5.06 -0.97
CA CYS A 19 -14.89 -3.61 -0.90
C CYS A 19 -15.53 -3.02 -2.17
N LYS A 20 -15.09 -3.45 -3.36
CA LYS A 20 -15.66 -2.97 -4.62
C LYS A 20 -17.11 -3.44 -4.82
N ARG A 21 -17.41 -4.70 -4.45
CA ARG A 21 -18.80 -5.20 -4.41
C ARG A 21 -19.70 -4.36 -3.50
N ALA A 22 -19.18 -3.91 -2.36
CA ALA A 22 -19.93 -3.01 -1.48
C ALA A 22 -20.14 -1.63 -2.12
N PHE A 23 -19.12 -1.06 -2.75
CA PHE A 23 -19.23 0.23 -3.45
C PHE A 23 -20.30 0.19 -4.55
N ASP A 24 -20.32 -0.87 -5.35
CA ASP A 24 -21.28 -1.03 -6.44
C ASP A 24 -22.72 -1.22 -5.91
N LYS A 25 -22.88 -1.86 -4.74
CA LYS A 25 -24.20 -2.19 -4.18
C LYS A 25 -24.86 -1.05 -3.41
N ILE A 26 -24.08 -0.31 -2.61
CA ILE A 26 -24.62 0.66 -1.64
C ILE A 26 -23.99 2.05 -1.77
N GLY A 27 -23.09 2.25 -2.74
CA GLY A 27 -22.36 3.51 -2.91
C GLY A 27 -21.14 3.62 -2.00
N VAL A 28 -20.17 4.42 -2.46
CA VAL A 28 -18.87 4.58 -1.80
C VAL A 28 -19.01 5.17 -0.40
N ASP A 29 -19.77 6.25 -0.24
CA ASP A 29 -19.89 6.94 1.06
C ASP A 29 -20.50 6.05 2.15
N ILE A 30 -21.58 5.35 1.84
CA ILE A 30 -22.26 4.47 2.79
C ILE A 30 -21.36 3.29 3.14
N ALA A 31 -20.74 2.66 2.13
CA ALA A 31 -19.81 1.57 2.35
C ALA A 31 -18.62 2.00 3.20
N MET A 32 -18.03 3.16 2.93
CA MET A 32 -16.88 3.67 3.70
C MET A 32 -17.27 4.06 5.12
N ASN A 33 -18.46 4.59 5.34
CA ASN A 33 -18.96 4.84 6.69
C ASN A 33 -19.09 3.52 7.49
N ILE A 34 -19.61 2.46 6.87
CA ILE A 34 -19.68 1.12 7.51
C ILE A 34 -18.27 0.60 7.79
N ILE A 35 -17.37 0.63 6.80
CA ILE A 35 -15.98 0.15 6.95
C ILE A 35 -15.28 0.91 8.09
N ARG A 36 -15.41 2.24 8.17
CA ARG A 36 -14.81 3.06 9.25
C ARG A 36 -15.35 2.74 10.64
N ARG A 37 -16.59 2.29 10.75
CA ARG A 37 -17.15 1.83 12.04
C ARG A 37 -16.56 0.48 12.45
N CYS A 38 -16.18 -0.36 11.49
CA CYS A 38 -15.55 -1.65 11.74
C CYS A 38 -14.03 -1.57 11.91
N ILE A 39 -13.39 -0.60 11.24
CA ILE A 39 -11.95 -0.35 11.23
C ILE A 39 -11.75 1.15 11.48
N PRO A 40 -11.69 1.59 12.73
CA PRO A 40 -11.59 3.01 13.03
C PRO A 40 -10.24 3.60 12.55
N PRO A 41 -10.25 4.83 12.02
CA PRO A 41 -9.02 5.61 11.81
C PRO A 41 -8.49 6.07 13.17
N SER A 42 -7.54 5.31 13.70
CA SER A 42 -6.78 5.51 14.95
C SER A 42 -6.05 4.23 15.35
N ASP A 43 -6.45 3.11 14.78
CA ASP A 43 -6.26 1.80 15.39
C ASP A 43 -4.88 1.18 15.05
N ASN A 44 -3.90 1.97 14.57
CA ASN A 44 -2.59 1.52 14.09
C ASN A 44 -2.65 0.41 13.00
N HIS A 45 -3.77 0.29 12.29
CA HIS A 45 -3.90 -0.70 11.21
C HIS A 45 -3.30 -0.15 9.91
N PRO A 46 -2.33 -0.84 9.29
CA PRO A 46 -1.73 -0.42 8.03
C PRO A 46 -2.65 -0.70 6.83
N ILE A 47 -3.89 -0.21 6.89
CA ILE A 47 -4.95 -0.48 5.89
C ILE A 47 -4.50 -0.09 4.49
N LEU A 48 -3.78 1.02 4.34
CA LEU A 48 -3.27 1.46 3.05
C LEU A 48 -2.21 0.52 2.49
N HIS A 49 -1.35 -0.08 3.32
CA HIS A 49 -0.40 -1.11 2.87
C HIS A 49 -1.13 -2.35 2.35
N HIS A 50 -2.22 -2.77 3.02
CA HIS A 50 -3.07 -3.85 2.51
C HIS A 50 -3.73 -3.50 1.17
N VAL A 51 -4.24 -2.27 1.03
CA VAL A 51 -4.82 -1.79 -0.24
C VAL A 51 -3.78 -1.82 -1.35
N ILE A 52 -2.58 -1.26 -1.15
CA ILE A 52 -1.52 -1.26 -2.16
C ILE A 52 -1.12 -2.67 -2.58
N ARG A 53 -1.10 -3.60 -1.63
CA ARG A 53 -0.75 -5.01 -1.88
C ARG A 53 -1.81 -5.70 -2.74
N HIS A 54 -3.07 -5.58 -2.38
CA HIS A 54 -4.14 -6.44 -2.92
C HIS A 54 -5.09 -5.74 -3.91
N ALA A 55 -5.34 -4.44 -3.74
CA ALA A 55 -6.29 -3.65 -4.51
C ALA A 55 -5.79 -2.22 -4.76
N PRO A 56 -4.64 -2.03 -5.44
CA PRO A 56 -4.01 -0.72 -5.61
C PRO A 56 -4.90 0.28 -6.39
N ASP A 57 -5.88 -0.21 -7.14
CA ASP A 57 -6.90 0.62 -7.81
C ASP A 57 -7.83 1.35 -6.84
N LEU A 58 -7.93 0.88 -5.58
CA LEU A 58 -8.75 1.50 -4.54
C LEU A 58 -7.98 2.48 -3.66
N GLU A 59 -6.67 2.64 -3.88
CA GLU A 59 -5.79 3.44 -3.01
C GLU A 59 -6.32 4.86 -2.78
N ASN A 60 -6.70 5.56 -3.86
CA ASN A 60 -7.16 6.94 -3.77
C ASN A 60 -8.45 7.06 -2.96
N VAL A 61 -9.41 6.16 -3.20
CA VAL A 61 -10.70 6.18 -2.49
C VAL A 61 -10.47 5.87 -1.01
N ILE A 62 -9.78 4.78 -0.68
CA ILE A 62 -9.55 4.43 0.73
C ILE A 62 -8.71 5.50 1.44
N GLY A 63 -7.69 6.05 0.77
CA GLY A 63 -6.82 7.10 1.30
C GLY A 63 -7.56 8.37 1.73
N GLN A 64 -8.65 8.74 1.05
CA GLN A 64 -9.47 9.89 1.45
C GLN A 64 -10.17 9.69 2.80
N TYR A 65 -10.51 8.45 3.16
CA TYR A 65 -11.18 8.13 4.41
C TYR A 65 -10.23 7.69 5.53
N TYR A 66 -8.96 7.39 5.22
CA TYR A 66 -7.92 6.96 6.16
C TYR A 66 -6.64 7.76 5.94
N THR A 67 -6.74 9.08 6.10
CA THR A 67 -5.59 10.00 5.89
C THR A 67 -4.49 9.79 6.93
N ASP A 68 -4.85 9.44 8.16
CA ASP A 68 -3.97 9.07 9.26
C ASP A 68 -3.10 7.84 8.94
N ALA A 69 -3.68 6.87 8.22
CA ALA A 69 -2.99 5.65 7.83
C ALA A 69 -1.78 5.87 6.90
N THR A 70 -1.63 7.07 6.34
CA THR A 70 -0.45 7.44 5.53
C THR A 70 0.84 7.50 6.34
N PHE A 71 0.74 7.78 7.65
CA PHE A 71 1.87 7.85 8.58
C PHE A 71 2.17 6.51 9.26
N LEU A 72 1.29 5.53 9.11
CA LEU A 72 1.48 4.21 9.73
C LEU A 72 2.58 3.43 9.03
N ARG A 73 3.17 2.51 9.78
CA ARG A 73 4.12 1.52 9.27
C ARG A 73 3.44 0.17 9.18
N ASP A 74 3.84 -0.66 8.22
CA ASP A 74 3.42 -2.06 8.23
C ASP A 74 4.09 -2.85 9.35
N THR A 75 3.74 -4.13 9.45
CA THR A 75 4.31 -5.08 10.43
C THR A 75 5.83 -5.20 10.35
N ASN A 76 6.41 -4.87 9.20
CA ASN A 76 7.85 -4.97 8.95
C ASN A 76 8.53 -3.59 9.08
N GLY A 77 7.79 -2.55 9.51
CA GLY A 77 8.31 -1.20 9.74
C GLY A 77 8.35 -0.31 8.51
N HIS A 78 7.83 -0.74 7.35
CA HIS A 78 7.84 0.05 6.12
C HIS A 78 6.89 1.24 6.23
N THR A 79 7.41 2.43 5.92
CA THR A 79 6.53 3.56 5.58
C THR A 79 5.71 3.23 4.33
N LEU A 80 4.58 3.91 4.15
CA LEU A 80 3.74 3.72 2.97
C LEU A 80 4.52 3.91 1.65
N SER A 81 5.39 4.94 1.58
CA SER A 81 6.23 5.21 0.41
C SER A 81 7.23 4.08 0.12
N GLN A 82 7.92 3.58 1.16
CA GLN A 82 8.83 2.44 1.01
C GLN A 82 8.09 1.18 0.55
N PHE A 83 6.92 0.92 1.13
CA PHE A 83 6.11 -0.23 0.76
C PHE A 83 5.62 -0.14 -0.70
N LYS A 84 5.17 1.04 -1.14
CA LYS A 84 4.81 1.30 -2.55
C LYS A 84 5.98 1.01 -3.48
N PHE A 85 7.16 1.54 -3.17
CA PHE A 85 8.38 1.33 -3.93
C PHE A 85 8.72 -0.16 -4.02
N TYR A 86 8.71 -0.85 -2.89
CA TYR A 86 8.99 -2.28 -2.81
C TYR A 86 7.99 -3.12 -3.60
N MET A 87 6.68 -2.83 -3.50
CA MET A 87 5.63 -3.48 -4.28
C MET A 87 5.80 -3.24 -5.79
N HIS A 88 6.35 -2.09 -6.19
CA HIS A 88 6.69 -1.81 -7.59
C HIS A 88 7.87 -2.65 -8.07
N LEU A 89 8.88 -2.86 -7.22
CA LEU A 89 10.01 -3.74 -7.53
C LEU A 89 9.58 -5.22 -7.65
N ARG A 90 8.77 -5.73 -6.70
CA ARG A 90 8.33 -7.14 -6.70
C ARG A 90 7.45 -7.54 -7.89
N LYS A 91 6.70 -6.61 -8.48
CA LYS A 91 5.81 -6.92 -9.61
C LYS A 91 6.55 -7.11 -10.95
N GLY A 92 7.89 -7.11 -10.96
CA GLY A 92 8.70 -7.44 -12.12
C GLY A 92 8.80 -6.32 -13.17
N ARG A 93 9.85 -6.40 -14.00
CA ARG A 93 10.28 -5.36 -14.94
C ARG A 93 9.24 -5.07 -16.03
N ARG A 94 8.44 -4.03 -15.83
CA ARG A 94 7.88 -3.23 -16.95
C ARG A 94 7.89 -1.72 -16.71
N ARG A 95 8.64 -1.26 -15.70
CA ARG A 95 8.55 0.13 -15.24
C ARG A 95 9.87 0.72 -14.72
N PHE A 96 10.98 0.49 -15.43
CA PHE A 96 12.21 1.29 -15.18
C PHE A 96 11.93 2.81 -15.33
N LYS A 97 11.09 3.19 -16.30
CA LYS A 97 10.54 4.56 -16.43
C LYS A 97 9.70 5.04 -15.24
N LYS A 98 9.17 4.16 -14.37
CA LYS A 98 8.48 4.59 -13.12
C LYS A 98 9.36 4.50 -11.88
N HIS A 99 10.48 3.78 -11.91
CA HIS A 99 11.44 3.80 -10.81
C HIS A 99 12.16 5.15 -10.73
N SER A 100 12.48 5.80 -11.86
CA SER A 100 12.97 7.18 -11.85
C SER A 100 11.94 8.16 -11.27
N ILE A 101 10.64 7.97 -11.57
CA ILE A 101 9.56 8.82 -11.04
C ILE A 101 9.49 8.77 -9.51
N PHE A 102 9.79 7.60 -8.91
CA PHE A 102 9.88 7.49 -7.45
C PHE A 102 10.96 8.41 -6.91
N PHE A 103 12.17 8.38 -7.49
CA PHE A 103 13.28 9.23 -7.03
C PHE A 103 13.07 10.72 -7.32
N THR A 104 12.39 11.08 -8.42
CA THR A 104 12.09 12.51 -8.70
C THR A 104 11.08 13.12 -7.74
N GLY A 105 10.20 12.29 -7.15
CA GLY A 105 9.20 12.75 -6.18
C GLY A 105 9.52 12.40 -4.73
N ALA A 106 10.63 11.72 -4.48
CA ALA A 106 11.04 11.33 -3.13
C ALA A 106 11.75 12.49 -2.44
N THR A 107 11.47 12.69 -1.16
CA THR A 107 12.24 13.62 -0.33
C THR A 107 13.60 13.03 0.03
N ASP A 108 14.56 13.87 0.39
CA ASP A 108 15.88 13.42 0.85
C ASP A 108 15.78 12.41 2.00
N ASN A 109 14.85 12.64 2.93
CA ASN A 109 14.56 11.67 4.00
C ASN A 109 14.10 10.32 3.46
N GLN A 110 13.23 10.29 2.45
CA GLN A 110 12.77 9.04 1.86
C GLN A 110 13.88 8.31 1.12
N VAL A 111 14.79 9.03 0.45
CA VAL A 111 15.97 8.45 -0.21
C VAL A 111 17.00 7.96 0.80
N ASN A 112 17.15 8.65 1.93
CA ASN A 112 18.10 8.31 2.99
C ASN A 112 17.56 7.32 4.03
N THR A 113 16.29 6.92 3.94
CA THR A 113 15.72 5.90 4.85
C THR A 113 15.94 4.51 4.26
N THR A 114 16.70 3.68 4.96
CA THR A 114 16.97 2.30 4.56
C THR A 114 15.73 1.41 4.67
N HIS A 115 15.67 0.38 3.83
CA HIS A 115 14.62 -0.62 3.86
C HIS A 115 14.74 -1.47 5.14
N PRO A 116 13.69 -1.57 5.96
CA PRO A 116 13.71 -2.26 7.25
C PRO A 116 14.28 -3.69 7.19
N GLU A 117 13.91 -4.47 6.17
CA GLU A 117 14.32 -5.89 6.09
C GLU A 117 15.71 -6.11 5.49
N THR A 118 16.18 -5.23 4.59
CA THR A 118 17.42 -5.47 3.83
C THR A 118 18.55 -4.54 4.25
N GLY A 119 18.25 -3.48 5.01
CA GLY A 119 19.19 -2.42 5.35
C GLY A 119 19.65 -1.58 4.15
N LEU A 120 19.16 -1.85 2.94
CA LEU A 120 19.59 -1.18 1.72
C LEU A 120 18.85 0.15 1.54
N TYR A 121 19.57 1.13 1.00
CA TYR A 121 18.93 2.35 0.48
C TYR A 121 18.05 2.04 -0.73
N PRO A 122 17.02 2.84 -1.02
CA PRO A 122 16.11 2.59 -2.14
C PRO A 122 16.83 2.44 -3.49
N PHE A 123 17.89 3.22 -3.77
CA PHE A 123 18.66 3.10 -5.01
C PHE A 123 19.47 1.80 -5.10
N MET A 124 20.00 1.31 -3.97
CA MET A 124 20.69 0.02 -3.90
C MET A 124 19.70 -1.13 -4.10
N LEU A 125 18.51 -1.04 -3.48
CA LEU A 125 17.46 -2.03 -3.61
C LEU A 125 16.96 -2.15 -5.06
N ALA A 126 16.81 -1.03 -5.76
CA ALA A 126 16.52 -1.01 -7.20
C ALA A 126 17.63 -1.70 -8.01
N ALA A 127 18.90 -1.44 -7.69
CA ALA A 127 20.03 -2.04 -8.38
C ALA A 127 20.12 -3.57 -8.17
N VAL A 128 19.83 -4.08 -6.96
CA VAL A 128 19.80 -5.52 -6.67
C VAL A 128 18.68 -6.21 -7.47
N GLY A 129 17.48 -5.63 -7.53
CA GLY A 129 16.39 -6.14 -8.36
C GLY A 129 16.71 -6.19 -9.86
N ASN A 130 17.73 -5.46 -10.31
CA ASN A 130 18.22 -5.54 -11.69
C ASN A 130 19.30 -6.60 -11.91
N LYS A 131 19.94 -7.14 -10.86
CA LYS A 131 21.08 -8.08 -10.99
C LYS A 131 20.71 -9.56 -10.94
N SER A 132 19.49 -9.91 -10.53
CA SER A 132 19.01 -11.30 -10.46
C SER A 132 18.62 -11.91 -11.82
N GLU A 133 19.35 -11.56 -12.88
CA GLU A 133 19.27 -12.17 -14.22
C GLU A 133 20.10 -13.44 -14.33
#